data_AF-A0A3E1I663-F1
#
_entry.id   AF-A0A3E1I663-F1
#
_cell.length_a   1.000
_cell.length_b   1.000
_cell.length_c   1.000
_cell.angle_alpha   90.00
_cell.angle_beta   90.00
_cell.angle_gamma   90.00
#
_symmetry.space_group_name_H-M   'P 1'
#
loop_
_entity.id
_entity.type
_entity.pdbx_description
1 polymer ?
#
loop_
_entity_poly.entity_id
_entity_poly.type
_entity_poly.pdbx_seq_one_letter_code
_entity_poly.pdbx_strand_id
1 'polypeptide(L)'
;MDYVLGDHAYSVSYQELREEHARYVQMTDKRFLKELPGAMHFAVFVCWFKELPTSQVLSDEGIVHQLAHLIHLKGEPVVMRRLGEIRELFDQQLRLAP
;
A
#
# COMPACT_ATOMS: atom_id res chain seq x y z
N MET A 1 0.19 15.46 -11.84
CA MET A 1 1.49 15.83 -11.25
C MET A 1 2.55 15.13 -12.06
N ASP A 2 3.58 15.85 -12.46
CA ASP A 2 4.61 15.33 -13.33
C ASP A 2 5.90 15.13 -12.53
N TYR A 3 6.63 14.05 -12.82
CA TYR A 3 7.89 13.73 -12.16
C TYR A 3 8.87 13.08 -13.15
N VAL A 4 10.15 13.11 -12.81
CA VAL A 4 11.23 12.60 -13.67
C VAL A 4 12.02 11.55 -12.92
N LEU A 5 12.27 10.41 -13.56
CA LEU A 5 13.18 9.38 -13.07
C LEU A 5 14.24 9.12 -14.15
N GLY A 6 15.48 9.49 -13.89
CA GLY A 6 16.54 9.48 -14.91
C GLY A 6 16.18 10.39 -16.08
N ASP A 7 16.15 9.81 -17.29
CA ASP A 7 15.80 10.53 -18.53
C ASP A 7 14.32 10.40 -18.93
N HIS A 8 13.49 9.82 -18.05
CA HIS A 8 12.08 9.56 -18.32
C HIS A 8 11.15 10.48 -17.53
N ALA A 9 10.20 11.10 -18.23
CA ALA A 9 9.13 11.88 -17.64
C ALA A 9 7.86 11.04 -17.49
N TYR A 10 7.22 11.17 -16.34
CA TYR A 10 5.99 10.48 -15.98
C TYR A 10 4.95 11.48 -15.47
N SER A 11 3.69 11.10 -15.54
CA SER A 11 2.59 11.84 -14.94
C SER A 11 1.70 10.91 -14.14
N VAL A 12 1.12 11.46 -13.07
CA VAL A 12 0.13 10.77 -12.24
C VAL A 12 -0.99 11.72 -11.86
N SER A 13 -2.22 11.22 -11.87
CA SER A 13 -3.38 11.95 -11.35
C SER A 13 -3.48 11.75 -9.84
N TYR A 14 -3.38 12.83 -9.08
CA TYR A 14 -3.58 12.78 -7.63
C TYR A 14 -5.00 12.35 -7.26
N GLN A 15 -5.99 12.70 -8.10
CA GLN A 15 -7.36 12.25 -7.95
C GLN A 15 -7.49 10.73 -8.13
N GLU A 16 -6.86 10.16 -9.16
CA GLU A 16 -6.90 8.71 -9.38
C GLU A 16 -6.24 7.94 -8.24
N LEU A 17 -5.14 8.47 -7.67
CA LEU A 17 -4.50 7.87 -6.49
C LEU A 17 -5.45 7.85 -5.28
N ARG A 18 -6.25 8.90 -5.09
CA ARG A 18 -7.25 8.96 -4.02
C ARG A 18 -8.39 7.97 -4.23
N GLU A 19 -8.89 7.87 -5.46
CA GLU A 19 -9.94 6.92 -5.83
C GLU A 19 -9.45 5.49 -5.63
N GLU A 20 -8.21 5.20 -6.01
CA GLU A 20 -7.58 3.88 -5.83
C GLU A 20 -7.34 3.55 -4.35
N HIS A 21 -6.89 4.50 -3.54
CA HIS A 21 -6.80 4.34 -2.08
C HIS A 21 -8.16 3.99 -1.48
N ALA A 22 -9.19 4.80 -1.79
CA ALA A 22 -10.55 4.58 -1.31
C ALA A 22 -11.10 3.21 -1.73
N ARG A 23 -10.80 2.76 -2.95
CA ARG A 23 -11.17 1.44 -3.47
C ARG A 23 -10.62 0.32 -2.57
N TYR A 24 -9.33 0.34 -2.22
CA TYR A 24 -8.72 -0.68 -1.34
C TYR A 24 -9.26 -0.65 0.10
N VAL A 25 -9.48 0.55 0.65
CA VAL A 25 -10.00 0.74 2.02
C VAL A 25 -11.42 0.16 2.15
N GLN A 26 -12.25 0.35 1.12
CA GLN A 26 -13.64 -0.11 1.10
C GLN A 26 -13.80 -1.61 0.78
N MET A 27 -12.75 -2.29 0.35
CA MET A 27 -12.82 -3.73 0.09
C MET A 27 -13.11 -4.55 1.35
N THR A 28 -13.82 -5.66 1.17
CA THR A 28 -13.83 -6.73 2.17
C THR A 28 -12.45 -7.37 2.25
N ASP A 29 -12.11 -7.95 3.41
CA ASP A 29 -10.87 -8.70 3.61
C ASP A 29 -10.65 -9.75 2.52
N LYS A 30 -11.69 -10.52 2.19
CA LYS A 30 -11.63 -11.53 1.14
C LYS A 30 -11.25 -10.95 -0.22
N ARG A 31 -11.75 -9.75 -0.57
CA ARG A 31 -11.42 -9.10 -1.84
C ARG A 31 -10.01 -8.51 -1.79
N PHE A 32 -9.65 -7.84 -0.71
CA PHE A 32 -8.33 -7.27 -0.51
C PHE A 32 -7.22 -8.33 -0.62
N LEU A 33 -7.41 -9.48 0.03
CA LEU A 33 -6.47 -10.60 -0.04
C LEU A 33 -6.27 -11.15 -1.47
N LYS A 34 -7.29 -11.03 -2.33
CA LYS A 34 -7.18 -11.41 -3.76
C LYS A 34 -6.40 -10.37 -4.58
N GLU A 35 -6.33 -9.14 -4.11
CA GLU A 35 -5.69 -8.02 -4.79
C GLU A 35 -4.36 -7.60 -4.14
N LEU A 36 -3.80 -8.40 -3.23
CA LEU A 36 -2.57 -8.06 -2.51
C LEU A 36 -1.39 -7.60 -3.40
N PRO A 37 -1.10 -8.23 -4.56
CA PRO A 37 -0.04 -7.73 -5.43
C PRO A 37 -0.29 -6.29 -5.91
N GLY A 38 -1.54 -5.95 -6.23
CA GLY A 38 -1.94 -4.60 -6.62
C GLY A 38 -1.86 -3.62 -5.44
N ALA A 39 -2.35 -4.03 -4.27
CA ALA A 39 -2.27 -3.24 -3.05
C ALA A 39 -0.81 -2.95 -2.66
N MET A 40 0.09 -3.93 -2.80
CA MET A 40 1.51 -3.76 -2.54
C MET A 40 2.18 -2.82 -3.54
N HIS A 41 1.88 -2.95 -4.83
CA HIS A 41 2.37 -2.02 -5.86
C HIS A 41 1.91 -0.58 -5.57
N PHE A 42 0.62 -0.40 -5.25
CA PHE A 42 0.06 0.88 -4.84
C PHE A 42 0.77 1.45 -3.61
N ALA A 43 0.99 0.64 -2.57
CA ALA A 43 1.68 1.03 -1.36
C ALA A 43 3.12 1.50 -1.63
N VAL A 44 3.88 0.75 -2.44
CA VAL A 44 5.23 1.14 -2.85
C VAL A 44 5.23 2.51 -3.52
N PHE A 45 4.33 2.70 -4.50
CA PHE A 45 4.25 3.96 -5.24
C PHE A 45 3.87 5.12 -4.33
N VAL A 46 2.83 4.98 -3.50
CA VAL A 46 2.37 6.05 -2.61
C VAL A 46 3.39 6.37 -1.52
N CYS A 47 4.08 5.37 -0.96
CA CYS A 47 5.17 5.60 -0.01
C CYS A 47 6.31 6.39 -0.63
N TRP A 48 6.72 6.08 -1.87
CA TRP A 48 7.71 6.85 -2.61
C TRP A 48 7.22 8.28 -2.90
N PHE A 49 5.98 8.40 -3.39
CA PHE A 49 5.36 9.68 -3.72
C PHE A 49 5.23 10.62 -2.51
N LYS A 50 4.96 10.07 -1.33
CA LYS A 50 4.88 10.80 -0.06
C LYS A 50 6.24 10.98 0.63
N GLU A 51 7.32 10.50 0.01
CA GLU A 51 8.70 10.53 0.54
C GLU A 51 8.80 9.93 1.96
N LEU A 52 8.06 8.84 2.22
CA LEU A 52 8.04 8.23 3.55
C LEU A 52 9.42 7.62 3.88
N PRO A 53 9.89 7.74 5.15
CA PRO A 53 11.14 7.13 5.57
C PRO A 53 11.14 5.61 5.35
N THR A 54 12.25 5.05 4.87
CA THR A 54 12.37 3.61 4.62
C THR A 54 12.12 2.77 5.87
N SER A 55 12.44 3.26 7.06
CA SER A 55 12.13 2.61 8.34
C SER A 55 10.63 2.44 8.59
N GLN A 56 9.77 3.28 8.02
CA GLN A 56 8.31 3.16 8.11
C GLN A 56 7.72 2.33 6.97
N VAL A 57 8.50 2.04 5.93
CA VAL A 57 8.00 1.38 4.70
C VAL A 57 8.48 -0.06 4.61
N LEU A 58 9.77 -0.31 4.86
CA LEU A 58 10.48 -1.57 4.58
C LEU A 58 10.88 -2.37 5.82
N SER A 59 10.84 -1.75 7.01
CA SER A 59 11.09 -2.49 8.26
C SER A 59 10.04 -3.58 8.48
N ASP A 60 10.28 -4.48 9.42
CA ASP A 60 9.32 -5.52 9.81
C ASP A 60 7.98 -4.96 10.30
N GLU A 61 7.86 -3.66 10.57
CA GLU A 61 6.59 -2.99 10.92
C GLU A 61 6.02 -2.15 9.77
N GLY A 62 6.80 -1.96 8.70
CA GLY A 62 6.43 -1.11 7.58
C GLY A 62 5.38 -1.74 6.65
N ILE A 63 4.53 -0.90 6.06
CA ILE A 63 3.38 -1.38 5.29
C ILE A 63 3.77 -2.29 4.12
N VAL A 64 4.86 -2.00 3.41
CA VAL A 64 5.28 -2.83 2.26
C VAL A 64 5.72 -4.21 2.75
N HIS A 65 6.43 -4.27 3.89
CA HIS A 65 6.84 -5.54 4.49
C HIS A 65 5.62 -6.34 4.94
N GLN A 66 4.66 -5.70 5.62
CA GLN A 66 3.44 -6.37 6.09
C GLN A 66 2.60 -6.94 4.93
N LEU A 67 2.48 -6.20 3.82
CA LEU A 67 1.82 -6.71 2.61
C LEU A 67 2.60 -7.86 1.97
N ALA A 68 3.93 -7.81 1.97
CA ALA A 68 4.78 -8.90 1.49
C ALA A 68 4.58 -10.17 2.34
N HIS A 69 4.46 -10.06 3.67
CA HIS A 69 4.10 -11.19 4.53
C HIS A 69 2.73 -11.78 4.19
N LEU A 70 1.71 -10.96 3.94
CA LEU A 70 0.38 -11.46 3.53
C LEU A 70 0.43 -12.23 2.20
N ILE A 71 1.33 -11.85 1.30
CA ILE A 71 1.54 -12.55 0.01
C ILE A 71 2.34 -13.85 0.22
N HIS A 72 3.46 -13.76 0.94
CA HIS A 72 4.42 -14.87 1.09
C HIS A 72 3.91 -15.97 2.03
N LEU A 73 3.26 -15.60 3.13
CA LEU A 73 2.80 -16.49 4.21
C LEU A 73 1.28 -16.71 4.14
N LYS A 74 0.75 -16.82 2.93
CA LYS A 74 -0.69 -16.85 2.67
C LYS A 74 -1.38 -17.98 3.44
N GLY A 75 -2.30 -17.61 4.33
CA GLY A 75 -3.08 -18.57 5.12
C GLY A 75 -2.46 -18.93 6.47
N GLU A 76 -1.26 -18.42 6.79
CA GLU A 76 -0.66 -18.60 8.11
C GLU A 76 -1.50 -17.88 9.19
N PRO A 77 -2.00 -18.60 10.22
CA PRO A 77 -2.90 -18.01 11.22
C PRO A 77 -2.32 -16.78 11.92
N VAL A 78 -1.01 -16.75 12.15
CA VAL A 78 -0.33 -15.65 12.84
C VAL A 78 -0.43 -14.34 12.04
N VAL A 79 -0.23 -14.40 10.72
CA VAL A 79 -0.33 -13.23 9.84
C VAL A 79 -1.79 -12.83 9.66
N MET A 80 -2.68 -13.82 9.48
CA MET A 80 -4.11 -13.56 9.26
C MET A 80 -4.80 -12.93 10.47
N ARG A 81 -4.34 -13.20 11.70
CA ARG A 81 -4.83 -12.53 12.92
C ARG A 81 -4.55 -11.03 12.92
N ARG A 82 -3.51 -10.58 12.21
CA ARG A 82 -3.11 -9.17 12.13
C ARG A 82 -3.69 -8.45 10.92
N LEU A 83 -4.52 -9.10 10.11
CA LEU A 83 -5.06 -8.50 8.88
C LEU A 83 -5.77 -7.16 9.14
N GLY A 84 -6.54 -7.06 10.22
CA GLY A 84 -7.20 -5.80 10.62
C GLY A 84 -6.20 -4.67 10.85
N GLU A 85 -5.17 -4.92 11.65
CA GLU A 85 -4.09 -3.96 11.94
C GLU A 85 -3.35 -3.53 10.66
N ILE A 86 -3.05 -4.47 9.78
CA ILE A 86 -2.36 -4.19 8.51
C ILE A 86 -3.24 -3.34 7.59
N ARG A 87 -4.55 -3.58 7.55
CA ARG A 87 -5.51 -2.77 6.77
C ARG A 87 -5.66 -1.37 7.34
N GLU A 88 -5.64 -1.22 8.66
CA GLU A 88 -5.65 0.09 9.30
C GLU A 88 -4.37 0.87 9.01
N LEU A 89 -3.21 0.23 9.12
CA LEU A 89 -1.92 0.81 8.74
C LEU A 89 -1.91 1.24 7.27
N PHE A 90 -2.44 0.39 6.38
CA PHE A 90 -2.60 0.70 4.96
C PHE A 90 -3.42 1.98 4.75
N ASP A 91 -4.59 2.08 5.38
CA ASP A 91 -5.44 3.26 5.27
C ASP A 91 -4.67 4.50 5.75
N GLN A 92 -4.20 4.49 7.00
CA GLN A 92 -3.60 5.65 7.64
C GLN A 92 -2.32 6.13 6.94
N GLN A 93 -1.40 5.20 6.63
CA GLN A 93 -0.10 5.55 6.08
C GLN A 93 -0.19 5.98 4.60
N LEU A 94 -1.11 5.39 3.84
CA LEU A 94 -1.26 5.68 2.40
C LEU A 94 -2.35 6.73 2.11
N ARG A 95 -3.04 7.24 3.12
CA ARG A 95 -4.05 8.28 2.95
C ARG A 95 -3.47 9.52 2.29
N LEU A 96 -4.21 10.04 1.32
CA LEU A 96 -3.90 11.26 0.58
C LEU A 96 -4.81 12.39 1.06
N ALA A 97 -4.27 13.60 1.17
CA ALA A 97 -5.02 14.78 1.58
C ALA A 97 -6.19 15.10 0.62
N PRO A 98 -7.29 15.72 1.12
CA PRO A 98 -8.45 16.09 0.31
C PRO A 98 -8.18 17.11 -0.78
#